data_AF-A0A7Y1XF52-F1
#
_entry.id   AF-A0A7Y1XF52-F1
#
_cell.length_a   1.000
_cell.length_b   1.000
_cell.length_c   1.000
_cell.angle_alpha   90.00
_cell.angle_beta   90.00
_cell.angle_gamma   90.00
#
_symmetry.space_group_name_H-M   'P 1'
#
loop_
_entity.id
_entity.type
_entity.pdbx_description
1 polymer ?
#
loop_
_entity_poly.entity_id
_entity_poly.type
_entity_poly.pdbx_seq_one_letter_code
_entity_poly.pdbx_strand_id
1 'polypeptide(L)'
;AWVEYQLVFATYNISDAKVQLLKAIEIVTRSIEEDLTISHINEVVLNRIVINEYSKSYLTKEVDSENKDGYFVVYKRLVKRLRDMILKNNPEYKFASSLASTIVEGALHQHFLRDHFTSITDCDDEVTPTDFFISLTTNAIKK
;
A
#
# COMPACT_ATOMS: atom_id res chain seq x y z
N ALA A 1 10.67 3.35 3.09
CA ALA A 1 10.79 3.83 4.49
C ALA A 1 9.80 4.95 4.80
N TRP A 2 9.63 5.91 3.88
CA TRP A 2 8.74 7.06 4.06
C TRP A 2 7.24 6.70 4.24
N VAL A 3 6.67 5.84 3.38
CA VAL A 3 5.28 5.37 3.55
C VAL A 3 5.08 4.64 4.87
N GLU A 4 6.05 3.83 5.31
CA GLU A 4 5.99 3.18 6.62
C GLU A 4 5.98 4.21 7.76
N TYR A 5 6.83 5.23 7.67
CA TYR A 5 6.85 6.31 8.66
C TYR A 5 5.50 7.02 8.75
N GLN A 6 4.92 7.42 7.61
CA GLN A 6 3.61 8.06 7.54
C GLN A 6 2.51 7.16 8.11
N LEU A 7 2.53 5.87 7.76
CA LEU A 7 1.59 4.89 8.29
C LEU A 7 1.66 4.86 9.81
N VAL A 8 2.85 4.70 10.38
CA VAL A 8 3.03 4.61 11.84
C VAL A 8 2.57 5.90 12.51
N PHE A 9 3.02 7.05 12.03
CA PHE A 9 2.70 8.34 12.64
C PHE A 9 1.19 8.62 12.63
N ALA A 10 0.53 8.41 11.50
CA ALA A 10 -0.89 8.71 11.36
C ALA A 10 -1.81 7.72 12.08
N THR A 11 -1.35 6.49 12.33
CA THR A 11 -2.17 5.45 12.98
C THR A 11 -1.90 5.27 14.47
N TYR A 12 -0.85 5.89 15.00
CA TYR A 12 -0.36 5.67 16.38
C TYR A 12 -1.43 5.96 17.45
N ASN A 13 -2.18 7.06 17.30
CA ASN A 13 -3.15 7.52 18.30
C ASN A 13 -4.61 7.12 17.97
N ILE A 14 -4.83 6.23 16.99
CA ILE A 14 -6.19 5.80 16.62
C ILE A 14 -6.55 4.54 17.41
N SER A 15 -7.48 4.68 18.37
CA SER A 15 -7.94 3.58 19.22
C SER A 15 -8.92 2.63 18.53
N ASP A 16 -9.77 3.15 17.63
CA ASP A 16 -10.74 2.34 16.89
C ASP A 16 -10.03 1.53 15.80
N ALA A 17 -10.14 0.19 15.88
CA ALA A 17 -9.44 -0.71 14.97
C ALA A 17 -9.88 -0.56 13.51
N LYS A 18 -11.15 -0.25 13.27
CA LYS A 18 -11.70 -0.08 11.93
C LYS A 18 -11.19 1.22 11.32
N VAL A 19 -11.28 2.33 12.05
CA VAL A 19 -10.74 3.62 11.63
C VAL A 19 -9.23 3.54 11.42
N GLN A 20 -8.52 2.84 12.30
CA GLN A 20 -7.07 2.61 12.16
C GLN A 20 -6.73 1.88 10.86
N LEU A 21 -7.48 0.82 10.52
CA LEU A 21 -7.27 0.07 9.29
C LEU A 21 -7.61 0.89 8.04
N LEU A 22 -8.73 1.62 8.04
CA LEU A 22 -9.11 2.47 6.91
C LEU A 22 -8.06 3.56 6.65
N LYS A 23 -7.56 4.20 7.71
CA LYS A 23 -6.50 5.21 7.59
C LYS A 23 -5.19 4.60 7.10
N ALA A 24 -4.89 3.38 7.51
CA ALA A 24 -3.72 2.66 7.03
C ALA A 24 -3.80 2.35 5.53
N ILE A 25 -4.95 1.90 5.04
CA ILE A 25 -5.18 1.65 3.62
C ILE A 25 -5.07 2.96 2.83
N GLU A 26 -5.70 4.04 3.30
CA GLU A 26 -5.60 5.37 2.68
C GLU A 26 -4.14 5.79 2.49
N ILE A 27 -3.30 5.70 3.51
CA ILE A 27 -1.89 6.14 3.43
C ILE A 27 -1.08 5.29 2.44
N VAL A 28 -1.36 3.99 2.38
CA VAL A 28 -0.61 3.06 1.53
C VAL A 28 -1.05 3.15 0.07
N THR A 29 -2.28 3.59 -0.17
CA THR A 29 -2.92 3.55 -1.50
C THR A 29 -3.27 4.92 -2.08
N ARG A 30 -2.98 6.01 -1.36
CA ARG A 30 -3.21 7.37 -1.85
C ARG A 30 -2.28 7.71 -3.00
N SER A 31 -2.79 8.53 -3.92
CA SER A 31 -1.95 9.29 -4.84
C SER A 31 -1.04 10.21 -4.04
N ILE A 32 0.27 10.19 -4.32
CA ILE A 32 1.20 11.19 -3.79
C ILE A 32 1.04 12.45 -4.65
N GLU A 33 0.37 13.45 -4.10
CA GLU A 33 0.38 14.83 -4.61
C GLU A 33 1.59 15.57 -4.01
N GLU A 34 2.10 16.57 -4.73
CA GLU A 34 3.31 17.30 -4.35
C GLU A 34 3.17 17.91 -2.95
N ASP A 35 3.88 17.34 -1.97
CA ASP A 35 3.94 17.90 -0.62
C ASP A 35 4.97 19.05 -0.61
N LEU A 36 4.50 20.29 -0.53
CA LEU A 36 5.33 21.51 -0.49
C LEU A 36 6.27 21.57 0.73
N THR A 37 6.18 20.61 1.65
CA THR A 37 6.99 20.55 2.87
C THR A 37 8.40 19.97 2.67
N ILE A 38 8.69 19.30 1.54
CA ILE A 38 10.03 18.81 1.21
C ILE A 38 10.60 19.58 0.02
N SER A 39 11.36 20.65 0.29
CA SER A 39 11.94 21.54 -0.74
C SER A 39 12.99 20.90 -1.66
N HIS A 40 13.41 19.65 -1.39
CA HIS A 40 14.57 19.03 -2.05
C HIS A 40 14.27 17.74 -2.83
N ILE A 41 13.05 17.18 -2.76
CA ILE A 41 12.68 15.96 -3.48
C ILE A 41 11.33 16.19 -4.15
N ASN A 42 11.28 15.99 -5.48
CA ASN A 42 10.01 15.97 -6.19
C ASN A 42 9.33 14.61 -5.95
N GLU A 43 8.42 14.57 -4.98
CA GLU A 43 7.73 13.34 -4.56
C GLU A 43 6.84 12.76 -5.68
N VAL A 44 6.31 13.62 -6.56
CA VAL A 44 5.48 13.19 -7.70
C VAL A 44 6.31 12.42 -8.72
N VAL A 45 7.52 12.91 -9.04
CA VAL A 45 8.45 12.21 -9.93
C VAL A 45 8.93 10.91 -9.29
N LEU A 46 9.26 10.94 -7.99
CA LEU A 46 9.67 9.73 -7.27
C LEU A 46 8.56 8.67 -7.24
N ASN A 47 7.32 9.07 -6.94
CA ASN A 47 6.17 8.17 -6.94
C ASN A 47 5.97 7.54 -8.33
N ARG A 48 6.07 8.34 -9.38
CA ARG A 48 5.98 7.85 -10.76
C ARG A 48 7.08 6.84 -11.10
N ILE A 49 8.32 7.07 -10.66
CA ILE A 49 9.41 6.11 -10.84
C ILE A 49 9.09 4.81 -10.08
N VAL A 50 8.62 4.90 -8.84
CA VAL A 50 8.24 3.72 -8.04
C VAL A 50 7.11 2.95 -8.74
N ILE A 51 6.06 3.61 -9.23
CA ILE A 51 4.95 2.99 -9.97
C ILE A 51 5.43 2.37 -11.30
N ASN A 52 6.38 2.98 -12.00
CA ASN A 52 6.86 2.43 -13.27
C ASN A 52 7.83 1.25 -13.09
N GLU A 53 8.52 1.18 -11.95
CA GLU A 53 9.55 0.18 -11.68
C GLU A 53 9.12 -0.87 -10.62
N TYR A 54 7.91 -0.79 -10.02
CA TYR A 54 7.54 -1.65 -8.88
C TYR A 54 7.62 -3.13 -9.22
N SER A 55 7.15 -3.54 -10.39
CA SER A 55 7.11 -4.94 -10.82
C SER A 55 8.50 -5.52 -11.07
N LYS A 56 9.51 -4.68 -11.31
CA LYS A 56 10.89 -5.12 -11.58
C LYS A 56 11.76 -5.23 -10.33
N SER A 57 11.25 -4.81 -9.16
CA SER A 57 12.05 -4.67 -7.93
C SER A 57 12.25 -5.97 -7.13
N TYR A 58 11.38 -6.97 -7.29
CA TYR A 58 11.53 -8.29 -6.66
C TYR A 58 11.20 -9.46 -7.59
N LEU A 59 10.76 -9.21 -8.83
CA LEU A 59 10.60 -10.25 -9.87
C LEU A 59 11.90 -10.43 -10.66
N THR A 60 13.01 -10.54 -9.94
CA THR A 60 14.37 -10.73 -10.46
C THR A 60 14.86 -12.15 -10.12
N LYS A 61 15.91 -12.62 -10.80
CA LYS A 61 16.50 -13.93 -10.47
C LYS A 61 17.28 -13.88 -9.16
N GLU A 62 17.71 -12.69 -8.77
CA GLU A 62 18.56 -12.38 -7.62
C GLU A 62 17.78 -12.15 -6.32
N VAL A 63 16.44 -12.14 -6.39
CA VAL A 63 15.54 -11.80 -5.28
C VAL A 63 15.86 -12.54 -3.98
N ASP A 64 16.26 -13.80 -4.04
CA ASP A 64 16.60 -14.59 -2.85
C ASP A 64 17.88 -14.08 -2.16
N SER A 65 18.86 -13.59 -2.94
CA SER A 65 20.08 -12.98 -2.41
C SER A 65 19.77 -11.61 -1.82
N GLU A 66 19.09 -10.76 -2.58
CA GLU A 66 18.69 -9.41 -2.16
C GLU A 66 17.83 -9.43 -0.88
N ASN A 67 16.97 -10.44 -0.77
CA ASN A 67 16.18 -10.68 0.42
C ASN A 67 17.02 -11.08 1.63
N LYS A 68 18.04 -11.91 1.46
CA LYS A 68 18.99 -12.26 2.54
C LYS A 68 19.82 -11.05 2.96
N ASP A 69 20.18 -10.20 2.00
CA ASP A 69 20.91 -8.95 2.23
C ASP A 69 20.02 -7.85 2.88
N GLY A 70 18.73 -8.13 3.04
CA GLY A 70 17.80 -7.31 3.82
C GLY A 70 17.10 -6.20 3.04
N TYR A 71 17.19 -6.20 1.71
CA TYR A 71 16.62 -5.13 0.87
C TYR A 71 15.11 -4.98 1.03
N PHE A 72 14.39 -6.08 1.32
CA PHE A 72 12.94 -6.08 1.48
C PHE A 72 12.46 -5.96 2.94
N VAL A 73 13.34 -5.68 3.91
CA VAL A 73 12.96 -5.61 5.34
C VAL A 73 11.87 -4.56 5.59
N VAL A 74 11.98 -3.39 4.96
CA VAL A 74 11.00 -2.30 5.10
C VAL A 74 9.65 -2.70 4.51
N TYR A 75 9.64 -3.27 3.32
CA TYR A 75 8.43 -3.78 2.67
C TYR A 75 7.73 -4.84 3.54
N LYS A 76 8.48 -5.85 4.02
CA LYS A 76 7.95 -6.90 4.90
C LYS A 76 7.36 -6.33 6.19
N ARG A 77 7.98 -5.29 6.75
CA ARG A 77 7.49 -4.63 7.96
C ARG A 77 6.19 -3.86 7.70
N LEU A 78 6.09 -3.16 6.58
CA LEU A 78 4.86 -2.48 6.14
C LEU A 78 3.70 -3.49 6.00
N VAL A 79 3.93 -4.58 5.27
CA VAL A 79 2.95 -5.67 5.09
C VAL A 79 2.54 -6.27 6.44
N LYS A 80 3.50 -6.55 7.32
CA LYS A 80 3.21 -7.09 8.65
C LYS A 80 2.32 -6.16 9.49
N ARG A 81 2.55 -4.84 9.44
CA ARG A 81 1.72 -3.86 10.16
C ARG A 81 0.29 -3.86 9.65
N LEU A 82 0.09 -3.84 8.33
CA LEU A 82 -1.24 -3.92 7.72
C LEU A 82 -1.95 -5.23 8.08
N ARG A 83 -1.24 -6.37 7.99
CA ARG A 83 -1.75 -7.69 8.42
C ARG A 83 -2.25 -7.64 9.86
N ASP A 84 -1.46 -7.08 10.77
CA ASP A 84 -1.83 -7.01 12.18
C ASP A 84 -3.07 -6.12 12.40
N MET A 85 -3.21 -5.02 11.63
CA MET A 85 -4.42 -4.18 11.64
C MET A 85 -5.65 -4.90 11.08
N ILE A 86 -5.49 -5.73 10.05
CA ILE A 86 -6.56 -6.59 9.52
C ILE A 86 -7.01 -7.59 10.59
N LEU A 87 -6.07 -8.27 11.26
CA LEU A 87 -6.38 -9.25 12.29
C LEU A 87 -7.01 -8.63 13.55
N LYS A 88 -6.72 -7.36 13.86
CA LYS A 88 -7.45 -6.63 14.91
C LYS A 88 -8.94 -6.46 14.61
N ASN A 89 -9.30 -6.33 13.33
CA ASN A 89 -10.69 -6.21 12.89
C ASN A 89 -11.38 -7.57 12.77
N ASN A 90 -10.67 -8.57 12.24
CA ASN A 90 -11.17 -9.94 12.15
C ASN A 90 -10.04 -10.94 12.46
N PRO A 91 -9.94 -11.43 13.71
CA PRO A 91 -8.90 -12.36 14.13
C PRO A 91 -8.94 -13.72 13.41
N GLU A 92 -10.11 -14.11 12.85
CA GLU A 92 -10.31 -15.40 12.20
C GLU A 92 -10.05 -15.35 10.68
N TYR A 93 -9.75 -14.17 10.14
CA TYR A 93 -9.48 -14.00 8.71
C TYR A 93 -8.16 -14.68 8.31
N LYS A 94 -8.29 -15.79 7.56
CA LYS A 94 -7.17 -16.70 7.24
C LYS A 94 -6.11 -16.10 6.31
N PHE A 95 -6.46 -15.07 5.55
CA PHE A 95 -5.61 -14.55 4.46
C PHE A 95 -5.06 -13.14 4.75
N ALA A 96 -4.96 -12.73 6.02
CA ALA A 96 -4.56 -11.38 6.40
C ALA A 96 -3.21 -10.93 5.81
N SER A 97 -2.21 -11.82 5.78
CA SER A 97 -0.90 -11.51 5.20
C SER A 97 -0.98 -11.30 3.69
N SER A 98 -1.71 -12.17 3.00
CA SER A 98 -1.89 -12.09 1.54
C SER A 98 -2.67 -10.84 1.16
N LEU A 99 -3.76 -10.53 1.88
CA LEU A 99 -4.52 -9.30 1.65
C LEU A 99 -3.65 -8.07 1.90
N ALA A 100 -2.84 -8.05 2.96
CA ALA A 100 -1.92 -6.95 3.24
C ALA A 100 -0.88 -6.73 2.12
N SER A 101 -0.23 -7.78 1.62
CA SER A 101 0.70 -7.66 0.48
C SER A 101 -0.03 -7.23 -0.80
N THR A 102 -1.22 -7.75 -1.04
CA THR A 102 -2.05 -7.38 -2.20
C THR A 102 -2.45 -5.91 -2.15
N ILE A 103 -2.76 -5.33 -0.98
CA ILE A 103 -3.04 -3.89 -0.86
C ILE A 103 -1.82 -3.06 -1.26
N VAL A 104 -0.63 -3.41 -0.74
CA VAL A 104 0.61 -2.65 -1.01
C VAL A 104 1.00 -2.70 -2.49
N GLU A 105 1.07 -3.90 -3.06
CA GLU A 105 1.48 -4.09 -4.46
C GLU A 105 0.38 -3.68 -5.44
N GLY A 106 -0.86 -4.03 -5.10
CA GLY A 106 -2.02 -3.74 -5.93
C GLY A 106 -2.31 -2.25 -6.02
N ALA A 107 -1.98 -1.45 -5.02
CA ALA A 107 -2.10 0.01 -5.11
C ALA A 107 -1.21 0.58 -6.22
N LEU A 108 0.07 0.18 -6.24
CA LEU A 108 1.01 0.59 -7.30
C LEU A 108 0.53 0.11 -8.67
N HIS A 109 0.01 -1.12 -8.75
CA HIS A 109 -0.57 -1.64 -9.97
C HIS A 109 -1.78 -0.84 -10.46
N GLN A 110 -2.74 -0.54 -9.58
CA GLN A 110 -3.95 0.20 -9.95
C GLN A 110 -3.63 1.64 -10.36
N HIS A 111 -2.63 2.29 -9.73
CA HIS A 111 -2.13 3.58 -10.23
C HIS A 111 -1.54 3.47 -11.64
N PHE A 112 -0.74 2.43 -11.91
CA PHE A 112 -0.21 2.20 -13.25
C PHE A 112 -1.33 1.94 -14.28
N LEU A 113 -2.32 1.11 -13.94
CA LEU A 113 -3.45 0.83 -14.83
C LEU A 113 -4.28 2.09 -15.11
N ARG A 114 -4.55 2.91 -14.09
CA ARG A 114 -5.29 4.17 -14.26
C ARG A 114 -4.62 5.06 -15.30
N ASP A 115 -3.29 5.16 -15.25
CA ASP A 115 -2.54 6.08 -16.12
C ASP A 115 -2.27 5.50 -17.53
N HIS A 116 -2.34 4.17 -17.72
CA HIS A 116 -1.90 3.51 -18.97
C HIS A 116 -2.92 2.54 -19.61
N PHE A 117 -3.70 1.83 -18.81
CA PHE A 117 -4.60 0.76 -19.25
C PHE A 117 -5.99 0.90 -18.63
N THR A 118 -6.66 2.02 -18.93
CA THR A 118 -7.97 2.38 -18.38
C THR A 118 -9.10 1.39 -18.70
N SER A 119 -8.95 0.54 -19.72
CA SER A 119 -9.96 -0.46 -20.07
C SER A 119 -9.99 -1.70 -19.16
N ILE A 120 -9.04 -1.83 -18.24
CA ILE A 120 -8.91 -2.98 -17.32
C ILE A 120 -8.83 -2.56 -15.84
N THR A 121 -9.22 -1.33 -15.53
CA THR A 121 -9.40 -0.83 -14.17
C THR A 121 -10.64 0.04 -14.11
N ASP A 122 -11.31 0.01 -12.95
CA ASP A 122 -12.39 0.95 -12.64
C ASP A 122 -11.87 2.23 -11.97
N CYS A 123 -10.54 2.37 -11.80
CA CYS A 123 -9.94 3.55 -11.18
C CYS A 123 -9.78 4.69 -12.19
N ASP A 124 -10.15 5.89 -11.79
CA ASP A 124 -10.06 7.14 -12.56
C ASP A 124 -9.89 8.35 -11.63
N ASP A 125 -10.31 9.55 -12.07
CA ASP A 125 -10.25 10.78 -11.27
C ASP A 125 -11.32 10.83 -10.15
N GLU A 126 -12.39 10.03 -10.25
CA GLU A 126 -13.47 9.94 -9.26
C GLU A 126 -13.30 8.72 -8.35
N VAL A 127 -12.95 7.56 -8.91
CA VAL A 127 -12.73 6.30 -8.19
C VAL A 127 -11.25 6.06 -8.04
N THR A 128 -10.73 6.20 -6.82
CA THR A 128 -9.30 6.05 -6.58
C THR A 128 -8.92 4.60 -6.24
N PRO A 129 -7.63 4.22 -6.39
CA PRO A 129 -7.14 2.97 -5.82
C PRO A 129 -7.43 2.82 -4.32
N THR A 130 -7.47 3.94 -3.58
CA THR A 130 -7.87 3.94 -2.18
C THR A 130 -9.29 3.45 -1.97
N ASP A 131 -10.24 3.93 -2.76
CA ASP A 131 -11.65 3.52 -2.68
C ASP A 131 -11.81 2.03 -2.97
N PHE A 132 -11.12 1.55 -4.02
CA PHE A 132 -11.10 0.13 -4.38
C PHE A 132 -10.58 -0.73 -3.23
N PHE A 133 -9.41 -0.41 -2.64
CA PHE A 133 -8.83 -1.23 -1.58
C PHE A 133 -9.57 -1.13 -0.24
N ILE A 134 -10.21 0.01 0.06
CA ILE A 134 -11.12 0.13 1.21
C ILE A 134 -12.33 -0.79 1.00
N SER A 135 -12.97 -0.75 -0.17
CA SER A 135 -14.11 -1.60 -0.51
C SER A 135 -13.74 -3.08 -0.47
N LEU A 136 -12.66 -3.47 -1.14
CA LEU A 136 -12.17 -4.85 -1.19
C LEU A 136 -11.88 -5.39 0.22
N THR A 137 -11.13 -4.63 1.01
CA THR A 137 -10.71 -5.08 2.35
C THR A 137 -11.89 -5.20 3.29
N THR A 138 -12.76 -4.18 3.34
CA THR A 138 -13.93 -4.20 4.22
C THR A 138 -14.90 -5.32 3.87
N ASN A 139 -15.08 -5.63 2.59
CA ASN A 139 -15.91 -6.74 2.15
C ASN A 139 -15.28 -8.11 2.47
N ALA A 140 -13.97 -8.26 2.29
CA ALA A 140 -13.26 -9.51 2.54
C ALA A 140 -13.24 -9.91 4.03
N ILE A 141 -13.23 -8.94 4.94
CA ILE A 141 -13.11 -9.19 6.39
C ILE A 141 -14.43 -9.08 7.16
N LYS A 142 -15.55 -8.79 6.47
CA LYS A 142 -16.90 -8.84 7.06
C LYS A 142 -17.14 -10.24 7.65
N LYS A 143 -17.71 -10.26 8.86
CA LYS A 143 -18.19 -11.50 9.49
C LYS A 143 -19.47 -11.97 8.85
#